data_AF-A0A7Y0CZ25-F1
#
_entry.id   AF-A0A7Y0CZ25-F1
#
_cell.length_a   1.000
_cell.length_b   1.000
_cell.length_c   1.000
_cell.angle_alpha   90.00
_cell.angle_beta   90.00
_cell.angle_gamma   90.00
#
_symmetry.space_group_name_H-M   'P 1'
#
loop_
_entity.id
_entity.type
_entity.pdbx_description
1 polymer ?
#
loop_
_entity_poly.entity_id
_entity_poly.type
_entity_poly.pdbx_seq_one_letter_code
_entity_poly.pdbx_strand_id
1 'polypeptide(L)'
;MMNWMNNGQGAWMMGGMGLLFILFWIVVIAAVVLIVRWLTTPNEQGKILPIESPLDILKKRYAKGEIDSGTFEKMQQDLAASERKR
;
A
#
# COMPACT_ATOMS: atom_id res chain seq x y z
N MET A 1 56.09 -15.82 -16.28
CA MET A 1 55.02 -15.52 -15.31
C MET A 1 54.40 -14.16 -15.67
N MET A 2 53.55 -14.09 -16.70
CA MET A 2 53.01 -12.82 -17.23
C MET A 2 51.50 -12.83 -17.54
N ASN A 3 50.73 -13.76 -16.98
CA ASN A 3 49.29 -13.90 -17.32
C ASN A 3 48.33 -13.33 -16.27
N TRP A 4 48.84 -12.66 -15.24
CA TRP A 4 48.04 -12.17 -14.11
C TRP A 4 47.57 -10.70 -14.24
N MET A 5 47.99 -9.97 -15.27
CA MET A 5 47.70 -8.53 -15.41
C MET A 5 46.67 -8.19 -16.49
N ASN A 6 46.18 -9.17 -17.26
CA ASN A 6 45.20 -8.94 -18.35
C ASN A 6 43.75 -9.33 -17.98
N ASN A 7 43.54 -10.10 -16.92
CA ASN A 7 42.19 -10.48 -16.46
C ASN A 7 41.49 -9.37 -15.66
N GLY A 8 42.22 -8.30 -15.31
CA GLY A 8 41.70 -7.17 -14.55
C GLY A 8 41.10 -6.06 -15.41
N GLN A 9 41.22 -6.08 -16.74
CA GLN A 9 40.70 -5.03 -17.64
C GLN A 9 39.61 -5.54 -18.60
N GLY A 10 39.65 -6.82 -18.99
CA GLY A 10 38.55 -7.46 -19.73
C GLY A 10 37.27 -7.66 -18.90
N ALA A 11 37.41 -7.82 -17.57
CA ALA A 11 36.28 -7.98 -16.65
C ALA A 11 35.44 -6.70 -16.47
N TRP A 12 36.03 -5.51 -16.56
CA TRP A 12 35.27 -4.25 -16.47
C TRP A 12 34.55 -3.91 -17.77
N MET A 13 35.14 -4.25 -18.92
CA MET A 13 34.52 -4.03 -20.22
C MET A 13 33.41 -5.06 -20.54
N MET A 14 33.54 -6.29 -20.05
CA MET A 14 32.48 -7.31 -20.11
C MET A 14 31.50 -7.23 -18.93
N GLY A 15 31.90 -6.63 -17.81
CA GLY A 15 31.07 -6.41 -16.62
C GLY A 15 30.15 -5.19 -16.74
N GLY A 16 30.59 -4.12 -17.43
CA GLY A 16 29.80 -2.90 -17.62
C GLY A 16 28.52 -3.13 -18.43
N MET A 17 28.57 -3.96 -19.47
CA MET A 17 27.39 -4.30 -20.28
C MET A 17 26.43 -5.24 -19.52
N GLY A 18 26.96 -6.18 -18.73
CA GLY A 18 26.15 -7.05 -17.87
C GLY A 18 25.47 -6.28 -16.73
N LEU A 19 26.14 -5.27 -16.16
CA LEU A 19 25.58 -4.39 -15.14
C LEU A 19 24.38 -3.60 -15.66
N LEU A 20 24.48 -3.03 -16.86
CA LEU A 20 23.35 -2.33 -17.48
C LEU A 20 22.17 -3.26 -17.75
N PHE A 21 22.43 -4.50 -18.18
CA PHE A 21 21.39 -5.50 -18.39
C PHE A 21 20.70 -5.88 -17.07
N ILE A 22 21.47 -6.09 -16.00
CA ILE A 22 20.92 -6.37 -14.66
C ILE A 22 20.11 -5.18 -14.14
N LEU A 23 20.61 -3.95 -14.29
CA LEU A 23 19.87 -2.74 -13.91
C LEU A 23 18.57 -2.60 -14.69
N PHE A 24 18.59 -2.89 -15.99
CA PHE A 24 17.38 -2.91 -16.82
C PHE A 24 16.34 -3.90 -16.28
N TRP A 25 16.74 -5.13 -15.96
CA TRP A 25 15.84 -6.12 -15.35
C TRP A 25 15.31 -5.70 -13.99
N ILE A 26 16.13 -5.07 -13.14
CA ILE A 26 15.68 -4.52 -11.85
C ILE A 26 14.58 -3.47 -12.06
N VAL A 27 14.77 -2.55 -13.03
CA VAL A 27 13.77 -1.52 -13.35
C VAL A 27 12.48 -2.15 -13.88
N VAL A 28 12.59 -3.15 -14.78
CA VAL A 28 11.42 -3.87 -15.31
C VAL A 28 10.65 -4.57 -14.18
N ILE A 29 11.35 -5.28 -13.29
CA ILE A 29 10.72 -5.94 -12.14
C ILE A 29 10.08 -4.90 -11.21
N ALA A 30 10.76 -3.80 -10.91
CA ALA A 30 10.21 -2.73 -10.07
C ALA A 30 8.93 -2.14 -10.68
N ALA A 31 8.90 -1.91 -11.99
CA ALA A 31 7.70 -1.42 -12.69
C ALA A 31 6.55 -2.43 -12.60
N VAL A 32 6.81 -3.71 -12.84
CA VAL A 32 5.80 -4.77 -12.70
C VAL A 32 5.28 -4.83 -11.27
N VAL A 33 6.17 -4.81 -10.26
CA VAL A 33 5.78 -4.80 -8.85
C VAL A 33 4.94 -3.57 -8.51
N LEU A 34 5.25 -2.41 -9.07
CA LEU A 34 4.50 -1.17 -8.83
C LEU A 34 3.10 -1.24 -9.44
N ILE A 35 2.97 -1.78 -10.66
CA ILE A 35 1.71 -2.01 -11.34
C ILE A 35 0.87 -3.04 -10.58
N VAL A 36 1.46 -4.19 -10.24
CA VAL A 36 0.80 -5.22 -9.43
C VAL A 36 0.39 -4.62 -8.10
N ARG A 37 1.26 -3.90 -7.41
CA ARG A 37 0.94 -3.23 -6.16
C ARG A 37 -0.19 -2.22 -6.36
N TRP A 38 -0.29 -1.49 -7.47
CA TRP A 38 -1.43 -0.60 -7.72
C TRP A 38 -2.74 -1.37 -7.97
N LEU A 39 -2.69 -2.51 -8.65
CA LEU A 39 -3.85 -3.37 -8.91
C LEU A 39 -4.29 -4.18 -7.69
N THR A 40 -3.33 -4.62 -6.87
CA THR A 40 -3.53 -5.44 -5.68
C THR A 40 -3.50 -4.65 -4.38
N THR A 41 -3.22 -3.34 -4.42
CA THR A 41 -3.66 -2.45 -3.36
C THR A 41 -5.13 -2.23 -3.67
N PRO A 42 -6.07 -3.00 -3.07
CA PRO A 42 -7.44 -2.54 -3.02
C PRO A 42 -7.36 -1.12 -2.51
N ASN A 43 -8.22 -0.27 -3.06
CA ASN A 43 -8.34 1.12 -2.73
C ASN A 43 -8.57 1.30 -1.22
N GLU A 44 -7.52 1.12 -0.41
CA GLU A 44 -7.45 1.50 0.98
C GLU A 44 -7.06 2.97 0.97
N GLN A 45 -7.89 3.76 0.29
CA GLN A 45 -8.29 5.11 0.74
C GLN A 45 -8.95 5.06 2.14
N GLY A 46 -8.53 4.15 3.02
CA GLY A 46 -9.12 3.87 4.31
C GLY A 46 -8.16 3.25 5.33
N LYS A 47 -6.84 3.30 5.10
CA LYS A 47 -5.83 3.04 6.15
C LYS A 47 -4.76 4.14 6.26
N ILE A 48 -5.16 5.39 6.09
CA ILE A 48 -4.87 6.32 7.19
C ILE A 48 -5.91 5.88 8.21
N LEU A 49 -5.54 5.29 9.35
CA LEU A 49 -6.48 5.16 10.46
C LEU A 49 -7.04 6.56 10.70
N PRO A 50 -8.27 6.92 10.26
CA PRO A 50 -8.93 7.96 11.01
C PRO A 50 -9.24 7.26 12.33
N ILE A 51 -9.40 8.02 13.38
CA ILE A 51 -10.27 7.57 14.45
C ILE A 51 -11.62 7.35 13.74
N GLU A 52 -11.95 6.13 13.30
CA GLU A 52 -13.25 5.86 12.65
C GLU A 52 -14.28 6.37 13.64
N SER A 53 -14.92 7.49 13.30
CA SER A 53 -15.91 8.09 14.17
C SER A 53 -16.92 6.98 14.47
N PRO A 54 -17.34 6.78 15.73
CA PRO A 54 -18.28 5.72 16.09
C PRO A 54 -19.53 5.66 15.18
N LEU A 55 -19.89 6.79 14.55
CA LEU A 55 -20.92 6.90 13.51
C LEU A 55 -20.66 6.09 12.23
N ASP A 56 -19.42 5.97 11.77
CA ASP A 56 -19.08 5.26 10.53
C ASP A 56 -19.14 3.74 10.74
N ILE A 57 -18.73 3.25 11.91
CA ILE A 57 -18.93 1.85 12.32
C ILE A 57 -20.43 1.53 12.36
N LEU A 58 -21.24 2.46 12.88
CA LEU A 58 -22.68 2.32 12.96
C LEU A 58 -23.34 2.21 11.57
N LYS A 59 -22.99 3.13 10.65
CA LYS A 59 -23.49 3.14 9.27
C LYS A 59 -23.13 1.85 8.53
N LYS A 60 -21.92 1.34 8.73
CA LYS A 60 -21.47 0.09 8.11
C LYS A 60 -22.28 -1.12 8.56
N ARG A 61 -22.67 -1.19 9.83
CA ARG A 61 -23.51 -2.28 10.37
C ARG A 61 -24.98 -2.13 9.98
N TYR A 62 -25.49 -0.91 9.91
CA TYR A 62 -26.82 -0.62 9.36
C TYR A 62 -26.91 -1.04 7.88
N ALA A 63 -25.91 -0.70 7.06
CA ALA A 63 -25.86 -1.11 5.65
C ALA A 63 -25.74 -2.64 5.47
N LYS A 64 -25.14 -3.34 6.44
CA LYS A 64 -25.13 -4.80 6.50
C LYS A 64 -26.45 -5.41 6.98
N GLY A 65 -27.39 -4.60 7.47
CA GLY A 65 -28.66 -5.07 8.05
C GLY A 65 -28.51 -5.71 9.43
N GLU A 66 -27.35 -5.58 10.08
CA GLU A 66 -27.11 -6.12 11.43
C GLU A 66 -27.80 -5.26 12.51
N ILE A 67 -28.16 -4.02 12.19
CA ILE A 67 -28.78 -3.06 13.10
C ILE A 67 -30.03 -2.49 12.44
N ASP A 68 -31.13 -2.47 13.19
CA ASP A 68 -32.39 -1.86 12.77
C ASP A 68 -32.33 -0.31 12.80
N SER A 69 -33.10 0.33 11.92
CA SER A 69 -33.19 1.80 11.82
C SER A 69 -33.49 2.50 13.15
N GLY A 70 -34.36 1.93 13.99
CA GLY A 70 -34.70 2.55 15.27
C GLY A 70 -33.56 2.49 16.29
N THR A 71 -32.66 1.52 16.17
CA THR A 71 -31.46 1.40 17.02
C THR A 71 -30.35 2.33 16.51
N PHE A 72 -30.22 2.45 15.19
CA PHE A 72 -29.28 3.37 14.55
C PHE A 72 -29.53 4.83 14.96
N GLU A 73 -30.79 5.26 14.96
CA GLU A 73 -31.15 6.64 15.30
C GLU A 73 -30.83 6.99 16.77
N LYS A 74 -31.11 6.09 17.71
CA LYS A 74 -30.78 6.27 19.13
C LYS A 74 -29.28 6.42 19.37
N MET A 75 -28.49 5.54 18.74
CA MET A 75 -27.02 5.56 18.87
C MET A 75 -26.42 6.80 18.19
N GLN A 76 -26.98 7.26 17.07
CA GLN A 76 -26.55 8.50 16.42
C GLN A 76 -26.77 9.72 17.32
N GLN A 77 -27.93 9.82 17.99
CA GLN A 77 -28.23 10.92 18.89
C GLN A 77 -27.31 10.93 20.12
N ASP A 78 -27.03 9.77 20.70
CA ASP A 78 -26.14 9.63 21.86
C ASP A 78 -24.69 10.03 21.51
N LEU A 79 -24.21 9.58 20.35
CA LEU A 79 -22.88 9.96 19.84
C LEU A 79 -22.79 11.46 19.56
N ALA A 80 -23.81 12.05 18.92
CA ALA A 80 -23.87 13.50 18.66
C ALA A 80 -23.93 14.33 19.96
N ALA A 81 -24.58 13.83 21.01
CA ALA A 81 -24.59 14.46 22.33
C ALA A 81 -23.24 14.36 23.04
N SER A 82 -22.51 13.26 22.83
CA SER A 82 -21.18 13.03 23.42
C SER A 82 -20.09 13.91 22.78
N GLU A 83 -20.17 14.16 21.47
CA GLU A 83 -19.23 15.01 20.74
C GLU A 83 -19.37 16.50 21.12
N ARG A 84 -20.58 16.97 21.43
CA ARG A 84 -20.79 18.37 21.90
C ARG A 84 -20.21 18.66 23.28
N LYS A 85 -19.81 17.63 24.03
CA LYS A 85 -19.31 17.74 25.41
C LYS A 85 -17.79 17.66 25.53
N ARG A 86 -17.07 17.51 24.42
CA ARG A 86 -15.61 17.56 24.31
C ARG A 86 -15.16 18.89 23.72
#